data_AF-A0A8C3SAD7-F1
#
_entry.id   AF-A0A8C3SAD7-F1
#
_cell.length_a   1.000
_cell.length_b   1.000
_cell.length_c   1.000
_cell.angle_alpha   90.00
_cell.angle_beta   90.00
_cell.angle_gamma   90.00
#
_symmetry.space_group_name_H-M   'P 1'
#
loop_
_entity.id
_entity.type
_entity.pdbx_description
1 polymer ?
#
loop_
_entity_poly.entity_id
_entity_poly.type
_entity_poly.pdbx_seq_one_letter_code
_entity_poly.pdbx_strand_id
1 'polypeptide(L)'
;DGTLGKKEFPYRDQLVSLAHREQVALYVDLDEVAEEDPELVDAACENAKRYGRLFADAVHELLPQHKEREVVNKDVLDVYIEHRLMLEQRSRDVGETHSPQNQYPPELLRRL
;
A
#
# COMPACT_ATOMS: atom_id res chain seq x y z
N ASP A 1 -15.16 38.14 -4.44
CA ASP A 1 -14.07 37.32 -3.91
C ASP A 1 -14.18 35.93 -4.53
N GLY A 2 -13.21 35.57 -5.36
CA GLY A 2 -13.32 34.48 -6.33
C GLY A 2 -13.15 33.09 -5.70
N THR A 3 -14.25 32.43 -5.39
CA THR A 3 -14.27 30.98 -5.19
C THR A 3 -14.19 30.29 -6.55
N LEU A 4 -13.00 30.35 -7.18
CA LEU A 4 -12.71 29.49 -8.33
C LEU A 4 -12.95 28.05 -7.87
N GLY A 5 -13.95 27.40 -8.49
CA GLY A 5 -14.22 25.98 -8.30
C GLY A 5 -12.92 25.22 -8.42
N LYS A 6 -12.44 24.69 -7.30
CA LYS A 6 -11.27 23.81 -7.32
C LYS A 6 -11.69 22.61 -8.15
N LYS A 7 -10.91 22.31 -9.21
CA LYS A 7 -11.03 21.03 -9.90
C LYS A 7 -10.69 19.97 -8.88
N GLU A 8 -11.71 19.31 -8.35
CA GLU A 8 -11.54 18.15 -7.49
C GLU A 8 -11.09 17.00 -8.40
N PHE A 9 -9.93 16.43 -8.09
CA PHE A 9 -9.40 15.28 -8.79
C PHE A 9 -9.50 14.08 -7.84
N PRO A 10 -10.66 13.40 -7.80
CA PRO A 10 -10.94 12.38 -6.77
C PRO A 10 -9.92 11.24 -6.77
N TYR A 11 -9.38 10.89 -7.94
CA TYR A 11 -8.34 9.85 -8.08
C TYR A 11 -6.95 10.30 -7.67
N ARG A 12 -6.67 11.61 -7.71
CA ARG A 12 -5.35 12.14 -7.35
C ARG A 12 -5.05 11.94 -5.87
N ASP A 13 -6.04 12.19 -5.02
CA ASP A 13 -5.89 12.04 -3.57
C ASP A 13 -5.76 10.56 -3.18
N GLN A 14 -6.47 9.66 -3.88
CA GLN A 14 -6.28 8.21 -3.73
C GLN A 14 -4.88 7.77 -4.18
N LEU A 15 -4.34 8.31 -5.28
CA LEU A 15 -2.99 8.01 -5.75
C LEU A 15 -1.91 8.45 -4.75
N VAL A 16 -2.07 9.62 -4.12
CA VAL A 16 -1.16 10.08 -3.06
C VAL A 16 -1.24 9.16 -1.85
N SER A 17 -2.45 8.79 -1.43
CA SER A 17 -2.68 7.88 -0.30
C SER A 17 -2.11 6.47 -0.55
N LEU A 18 -2.18 5.98 -1.80
CA LEU A 18 -1.55 4.74 -2.25
C LEU A 18 -0.02 4.84 -2.28
N ALA A 19 0.52 5.95 -2.79
CA ALA A 19 1.96 6.21 -2.80
C ALA A 19 2.52 6.29 -1.37
N HIS A 20 1.70 6.77 -0.41
CA HIS A 20 2.05 6.83 1.01
C HIS A 20 1.83 5.51 1.77
N ARG A 21 1.28 4.47 1.11
CA ARG A 21 0.85 3.21 1.73
C ARG A 21 -0.15 3.39 2.88
N GLU A 22 -0.92 4.48 2.88
CA GLU A 22 -2.04 4.70 3.80
C GLU A 22 -3.30 3.99 3.28
N GLN A 23 -3.43 3.89 1.95
CA GLN A 23 -4.48 3.18 1.25
C GLN A 23 -3.90 1.95 0.53
N VAL A 24 -4.67 0.86 0.45
CA VAL A 24 -4.23 -0.43 -0.11
C VAL A 24 -4.92 -0.76 -1.45
N ALA A 25 -6.08 -0.14 -1.72
CA ALA A 25 -6.87 -0.39 -2.93
C ALA A 25 -7.34 0.93 -3.54
N LEU A 26 -7.27 1.05 -4.86
CA LEU A 26 -7.85 2.15 -5.64
C LEU A 26 -9.24 1.73 -6.11
N TYR A 27 -10.26 2.58 -5.91
CA TYR A 27 -11.60 2.34 -6.45
C TYR A 27 -11.87 3.34 -7.56
N VAL A 28 -12.32 2.83 -8.71
CA VAL A 28 -12.66 3.60 -9.91
C VAL A 28 -14.11 3.32 -10.25
N ASP A 29 -14.89 4.39 -10.40
CA ASP A 29 -16.29 4.29 -10.80
C ASP A 29 -16.40 4.15 -12.32
N LEU A 30 -17.21 3.19 -12.78
CA LEU A 30 -17.40 2.96 -14.21
C LEU A 30 -18.26 4.04 -14.85
N ASP A 31 -19.13 4.70 -14.08
CA ASP A 31 -19.94 5.81 -14.60
C ASP A 31 -19.04 6.99 -14.98
N GLU A 32 -18.02 7.30 -14.16
CA GLU A 32 -17.04 8.34 -14.46
C GLU A 32 -16.14 7.97 -15.66
N VAL A 33 -15.77 6.69 -15.79
CA VAL A 33 -15.03 6.22 -16.97
C VAL A 33 -15.90 6.32 -18.22
N ALA A 34 -17.21 6.05 -18.12
CA ALA A 34 -18.14 6.14 -19.24
C ALA A 34 -18.37 7.59 -19.71
N GLU A 35 -18.29 8.56 -18.81
CA GLU A 35 -18.35 9.99 -19.16
C GLU A 35 -17.18 10.42 -20.06
N GLU A 36 -15.99 9.88 -19.82
CA GLU A 36 -14.79 10.19 -20.59
C GLU A 36 -14.63 9.30 -21.84
N ASP A 37 -14.81 7.99 -21.70
CA ASP A 37 -14.69 7.00 -22.78
C ASP A 37 -15.64 5.80 -22.55
N PRO A 38 -16.83 5.79 -23.18
CA PRO A 38 -17.79 4.71 -23.03
C PRO A 38 -17.30 3.38 -23.64
N GLU A 39 -16.48 3.41 -24.70
CA GLU A 39 -15.95 2.19 -25.32
C GLU A 39 -14.97 1.47 -24.39
N LEU A 40 -14.23 2.23 -23.57
CA LEU A 40 -13.34 1.68 -22.56
C LEU A 40 -14.10 0.92 -21.47
N VAL A 41 -15.29 1.40 -21.06
CA VAL A 41 -16.12 0.71 -20.06
C VAL A 41 -16.62 -0.62 -20.59
N ASP A 42 -17.10 -0.66 -21.83
CA ASP A 42 -17.54 -1.89 -22.47
C ASP A 42 -16.39 -2.90 -22.56
N ALA A 43 -15.21 -2.45 -23.03
CA ALA A 43 -14.03 -3.30 -23.12
C ALA A 43 -13.52 -3.78 -21.75
N ALA A 44 -13.58 -2.92 -20.73
CA ALA A 44 -13.23 -3.25 -19.36
C ALA A 44 -14.21 -4.25 -18.74
N CYS A 45 -15.51 -4.15 -19.04
CA CYS A 45 -16.52 -5.11 -18.62
C CYS A 45 -16.33 -6.48 -19.29
N GLU A 46 -16.01 -6.50 -20.59
CA GLU A 46 -15.73 -7.74 -21.32
C GLU A 46 -14.47 -8.47 -20.83
N ASN A 47 -13.42 -7.72 -20.44
CA ASN A 47 -12.15 -8.30 -19.97
C ASN A 47 -11.54 -7.57 -18.76
N ALA A 48 -12.28 -7.58 -17.65
CA ALA A 48 -11.88 -6.88 -16.43
C ALA A 48 -10.50 -7.30 -15.90
N LYS A 49 -10.13 -8.57 -16.08
CA LYS A 49 -8.84 -9.09 -15.61
C LYS A 49 -7.65 -8.45 -16.35
N ARG A 50 -7.76 -8.30 -17.68
CA ARG A 50 -6.67 -7.72 -18.49
C ARG A 50 -6.57 -6.22 -18.25
N TYR A 51 -7.70 -5.52 -18.30
CA TYR A 51 -7.73 -4.06 -18.11
C TYR A 51 -7.34 -3.67 -16.69
N GLY A 52 -7.80 -4.40 -15.67
CA GLY A 52 -7.38 -4.19 -14.29
C GLY A 52 -5.87 -4.38 -14.08
N ARG A 53 -5.27 -5.39 -14.73
CA ARG A 53 -3.81 -5.58 -14.67
C ARG A 53 -3.04 -4.47 -15.38
N LEU A 54 -3.46 -4.11 -16.60
CA LEU A 54 -2.83 -3.04 -17.36
C LEU A 54 -2.89 -1.71 -16.61
N PHE A 55 -4.04 -1.41 -16.01
CA PHE A 55 -4.23 -0.21 -15.20
C PHE A 55 -3.38 -0.25 -13.92
N ALA A 56 -3.28 -1.39 -13.25
CA ALA A 56 -2.41 -1.55 -12.09
C ALA A 56 -0.94 -1.32 -12.44
N ASP A 57 -0.46 -1.84 -13.57
CA ASP A 57 0.90 -1.62 -14.05
C ASP A 57 1.15 -0.14 -14.35
N ALA A 58 0.21 0.53 -15.03
CA ALA A 58 0.29 1.98 -15.31
C ALA A 58 0.29 2.83 -14.03
N VAL A 59 -0.57 2.50 -13.05
CA VAL A 59 -0.58 3.16 -11.74
C VAL A 59 0.75 2.93 -11.03
N HIS A 60 1.31 1.72 -11.07
CA HIS A 60 2.58 1.40 -10.43
C HIS A 60 3.75 2.22 -10.97
N GLU A 61 3.79 2.47 -12.28
CA GLU A 61 4.79 3.35 -12.90
C GLU A 61 4.62 4.82 -12.50
N LEU A 62 3.41 5.23 -12.13
CA LEU A 62 3.06 6.60 -11.75
C LEU A 62 3.29 6.88 -10.25
N LEU A 63 3.15 5.88 -9.37
CA LEU A 63 3.33 6.00 -7.91
C LEU A 63 4.62 6.73 -7.48
N PRO A 64 5.80 6.51 -8.09
CA PRO A 64 7.03 7.19 -7.69
C PRO A 64 6.95 8.71 -7.83
N GLN A 65 6.17 9.23 -8.77
CA GLN A 65 6.04 10.66 -9.06
C GLN A 65 5.13 11.37 -8.04
N HIS A 66 4.23 10.62 -7.40
CA HIS A 66 3.26 11.12 -6.43
C HIS A 66 3.70 10.93 -4.97
N LYS A 67 4.94 10.47 -4.75
CA LYS A 67 5.49 10.28 -3.40
C LYS A 67 5.95 11.62 -2.81
N GLU A 68 5.01 12.37 -2.23
CA GLU A 68 5.28 13.67 -1.62
C GLU A 68 6.05 13.60 -0.28
N ARG A 69 6.04 12.43 0.38
CA ARG A 69 6.72 12.22 1.66
C ARG A 69 7.43 10.87 1.68
N GLU A 70 8.57 10.78 2.38
CA GLU A 70 9.11 9.47 2.74
C GLU A 70 8.12 8.75 3.65
N VAL A 71 7.66 7.62 3.15
CA VAL A 71 6.75 6.71 3.84
C VAL A 71 7.50 6.10 5.01
N VAL A 72 7.34 6.67 6.20
CA VAL A 72 7.74 6.06 7.48
C VAL A 72 6.72 4.98 7.86
N ASN A 73 6.45 4.07 6.93
CA ASN A 73 5.69 2.89 7.24
C ASN A 73 6.73 1.86 7.65
N LYS A 74 6.98 1.77 8.96
CA LYS A 74 7.62 0.58 9.52
C LYS A 74 6.62 -0.55 9.28
N ASP A 75 6.72 -1.16 8.11
CA ASP A 75 5.98 -2.36 7.77
C ASP A 75 6.20 -3.34 8.94
N VAL A 76 5.15 -4.04 9.38
CA VAL A 76 5.29 -5.05 10.44
C VAL A 76 6.38 -6.06 10.09
N LEU A 77 6.64 -6.28 8.79
CA LEU A 77 7.76 -7.06 8.30
C LEU A 77 9.12 -6.40 8.56
N ASP A 78 9.25 -5.09 8.37
CA ASP A 78 10.48 -4.34 8.68
C ASP A 78 10.73 -4.33 10.20
N VAL A 79 9.68 -4.14 11.01
CA VAL A 79 9.75 -4.28 12.48
C VAL A 79 10.18 -5.70 12.85
N TYR A 80 9.63 -6.73 12.20
CA TYR A 80 10.00 -8.12 12.42
C TYR A 80 11.46 -8.41 12.05
N ILE A 81 11.96 -7.86 10.93
CA ILE A 81 13.35 -7.99 10.50
C ILE A 81 14.29 -7.28 11.47
N GLU A 82 13.96 -6.07 11.93
CA GLU A 82 14.72 -5.35 12.96
C GLU A 82 14.80 -6.17 14.27
N HIS A 83 13.67 -6.72 14.74
CA HIS A 83 13.66 -7.55 15.96
C HIS A 83 14.47 -8.84 15.80
N ARG A 84 14.40 -9.51 14.64
CA ARG A 84 15.21 -10.70 14.32
C ARG A 84 16.70 -10.38 14.34
N LEU A 85 17.10 -9.27 13.72
CA LEU A 85 18.50 -8.85 13.68
C LEU A 85 19.03 -8.49 15.08
N MET A 86 18.22 -7.84 15.92
CA MET A 86 18.56 -7.56 17.32
C MET A 86 18.75 -8.84 18.16
N LEU A 87 17.94 -9.88 17.92
CA LEU A 87 18.10 -11.19 18.59
C LEU A 87 19.36 -11.93 18.11
N GLU A 88 19.66 -11.90 16.81
CA GLU A 88 20.89 -12.50 16.29
C GLU A 88 22.16 -11.79 16.77
N GLN A 89 22.13 -10.46 16.89
CA GLN A 89 23.23 -9.70 17.48
C GLN A 89 23.42 -10.02 18.97
N ARG A 90 22.34 -10.08 19.76
CA ARG A 90 22.42 -10.52 21.17
C ARG A 90 22.88 -11.95 21.34
N SER A 91 22.47 -12.86 20.46
CA SER A 91 22.88 -14.27 20.48
C SER A 91 24.35 -14.47 20.11
N ARG A 92 24.98 -13.51 19.42
CA ARG A 92 26.42 -13.55 19.13
C ARG A 92 27.27 -12.92 20.23
N ASP A 93 26.74 -11.93 20.95
CA ASP A 93 27.47 -11.22 22.01
C ASP A 93 27.56 -11.99 23.33
N VAL A 94 26.61 -12.90 23.58
CA VAL A 94 26.56 -13.65 24.83
C VAL A 94 26.37 -15.13 24.52
N GLY A 95 27.43 -15.92 24.74
CA GLY A 95 27.42 -17.37 24.65
C GLY A 95 26.58 -18.05 25.75
N GLU A 96 25.36 -17.56 26.02
CA GLU A 96 24.47 -18.09 27.05
C GLU A 96 23.20 -18.68 26.43
N THR A 97 23.09 -19.99 26.59
CA THR A 97 21.89 -20.78 26.40
C THR A 97 20.77 -20.29 27.31
N HIS A 98 19.83 -19.47 26.80
CA HIS A 98 18.62 -19.13 27.53
C HIS A 98 17.36 -19.81 26.97
N SER A 99 16.54 -20.26 27.91
CA SER A 99 15.49 -21.27 27.78
C SER A 99 14.35 -20.90 26.82
N PRO A 100 13.74 -21.89 26.14
CA PRO A 100 12.69 -21.70 25.13
C PRO A 100 11.34 -21.20 25.67
N GLN A 101 11.25 -20.90 26.97
CA GLN A 101 10.02 -20.45 27.63
C GLN A 101 9.85 -18.92 27.63
N ASN A 102 10.82 -18.16 27.13
CA ASN A 102 10.70 -16.70 26.96
C ASN A 102 10.25 -16.30 25.54
N GLN A 103 9.70 -17.25 24.76
CA GLN A 103 9.06 -16.98 23.48
C GLN A 103 7.70 -16.31 23.71
N TYR A 104 7.73 -14.98 23.65
CA TYR A 104 6.68 -14.00 23.35
C TYR A 104 5.25 -14.25 23.87
N PRO A 105 4.60 -13.24 24.49
CA PRO A 105 3.21 -13.34 24.89
C PRO A 105 2.31 -13.65 23.67
N PRO A 106 1.38 -14.61 23.79
CA PRO A 106 0.57 -15.12 22.68
C PRO A 106 -0.38 -14.06 22.08
N GLU A 107 -0.49 -12.90 22.72
CA GLU A 107 -1.26 -11.75 22.24
C GLU A 107 -0.69 -11.19 20.92
N LEU A 108 0.61 -11.36 20.66
CA LEU A 108 1.27 -10.96 19.40
C LEU A 108 1.07 -11.96 18.26
N LEU A 109 0.55 -13.16 18.55
CA LEU A 109 0.30 -14.22 17.56
C LEU A 109 -1.16 -14.30 17.12
N ARG A 110 -2.06 -13.54 17.74
CA ARG A 110 -3.48 -13.50 17.37
C ARG A 110 -3.73 -12.40 16.34
N ARG A 111 -3.89 -12.83 15.10
CA ARG A 111 -4.53 -12.06 14.03
C ARG A 111 -5.99 -11.77 14.42
N LEU A 112 -6.35 -10.51 14.55
CA LEU A 112 -7.70 -10.02 14.25
C LEU A 112 -7.58 -9.13 13.01
#